data_AF-A0A4P9Z1Z9-F1
#
_entry.id   AF-A0A4P9Z1Z9-F1
#
_cell.length_a   1.000
_cell.length_b   1.000
_cell.length_c   1.000
_cell.angle_alpha   90.00
_cell.angle_beta   90.00
_cell.angle_gamma   90.00
#
_symmetry.space_group_name_H-M   'P 1'
#
loop_
_entity.id
_entity.type
_entity.pdbx_description
1 polymer ?
#
loop_
_entity_poly.entity_id
_entity_poly.type
_entity_poly.pdbx_seq_one_letter_code
_entity_poly.pdbx_strand_id
1 'polypeptide(L)'
;YAATMADVYNERVWLVEYLETDTDPPVRWTDDAVMEVRDVHQEWHPIRACFRYVTQRPWTRIPLRARTQILNSTLQIAALAYEFLNAELSGTGLQVRTPITRRNVTLGEIPLLIRSLGGHAVIKVPYSNAGQGVFTITNEDELAAFMALPHKYQKFIVQSLVGNASWSSQTRAGCFYHVGTVPNRKNHTFASDLRVMIAGDEAGFRPIAIYGRRARRPLLRHLDDDPEATSWEMLGTNLSLKLPDGTWTTESTRLVLMDRKDFNHLGVGLDDLIDAYVQTALSVMAIDMMCQRLIREEDGAFDFDLFQALNPDEVLLNEIKH
;
A
#
# COMPACT_ATOMS: atom_id res chain seq x y z
N TYR A 1 1.02 2.38 19.99
CA TYR A 1 0.28 1.12 19.79
C TYR A 1 0.29 0.26 21.04
N ALA A 2 1.42 -0.35 21.44
CA ALA A 2 1.45 -1.26 22.59
C ALA A 2 0.92 -0.64 23.90
N ALA A 3 1.36 0.58 24.26
CA ALA A 3 0.85 1.29 25.43
C ALA A 3 -0.66 1.53 25.37
N THR A 4 -1.17 2.05 24.23
CA THR A 4 -2.60 2.25 24.01
C THR A 4 -3.41 0.94 24.12
N MET A 5 -2.88 -0.16 23.59
CA MET A 5 -3.54 -1.47 23.70
C MET A 5 -3.55 -1.95 25.16
N ALA A 6 -2.45 -1.78 25.88
CA ALA A 6 -2.37 -2.14 27.29
C ALA A 6 -3.40 -1.36 28.13
N ASP A 7 -3.53 -0.05 27.87
CA ASP A 7 -4.48 0.81 28.56
C ASP A 7 -5.94 0.45 28.22
N VAL A 8 -6.25 0.27 26.93
CA VAL A 8 -7.62 0.00 26.46
C VAL A 8 -8.10 -1.38 26.89
N TYR A 9 -7.24 -2.40 26.79
CA TYR A 9 -7.61 -3.77 27.14
C TYR A 9 -7.36 -4.08 28.62
N ASN A 10 -6.70 -3.19 29.36
CA ASN A 10 -6.27 -3.40 30.75
C ASN A 10 -5.51 -4.73 30.91
N GLU A 11 -4.56 -4.95 30.01
CA GLU A 11 -3.81 -6.20 29.90
C GLU A 11 -2.33 -5.95 29.62
N ARG A 12 -1.48 -6.94 29.94
CA ARG A 12 -0.07 -6.89 29.58
C ARG A 12 0.06 -7.05 28.07
N VAL A 13 0.65 -6.04 27.42
CA VAL A 13 0.99 -6.07 25.99
C VAL A 13 2.49 -6.09 25.82
N TRP A 14 3.00 -7.12 25.17
CA TRP A 14 4.41 -7.23 24.81
C TRP A 14 4.72 -6.33 23.61
N LEU A 15 5.80 -5.55 23.70
CA LEU A 15 6.37 -4.82 22.59
C LEU A 15 7.73 -5.44 22.26
N VAL A 16 7.82 -6.04 21.08
CA VAL A 16 9.03 -6.70 20.60
C VAL A 16 9.40 -6.18 19.23
N GLU A 17 10.70 -6.06 18.99
CA GLU A 17 11.27 -5.77 17.69
C GLU A 17 11.68 -7.09 17.01
N TYR A 18 11.53 -7.16 15.69
CA TYR A 18 11.92 -8.32 14.90
C TYR A 18 12.47 -7.87 13.54
N LEU A 19 13.75 -7.52 13.51
CA LEU A 19 14.46 -7.09 12.31
C LEU A 19 14.86 -8.30 11.45
N GLU A 20 15.09 -8.06 10.16
CA GLU A 20 15.55 -9.12 9.25
C GLU A 20 16.96 -9.62 9.61
N THR A 21 17.79 -8.75 10.18
CA THR A 21 19.19 -9.04 10.53
C THR A 21 19.36 -9.70 11.90
N ASP A 22 18.27 -9.90 12.65
CA ASP A 22 18.34 -10.46 14.00
C ASP A 22 18.71 -11.95 13.94
N THR A 23 19.84 -12.29 14.54
CA THR A 23 20.29 -13.69 14.68
C THR A 23 19.66 -14.38 15.90
N ASP A 24 19.27 -13.61 16.91
CA ASP A 24 18.61 -14.08 18.14
C ASP A 24 17.42 -13.16 18.49
N PRO A 25 16.34 -13.17 17.68
CA PRO A 25 15.19 -12.30 17.90
C PRO A 25 14.44 -12.69 19.18
N PRO A 26 13.79 -11.75 19.89
CA PRO A 26 12.95 -12.03 21.05
C PRO A 26 11.59 -12.66 20.67
N VAL A 27 11.48 -13.22 19.46
CA VAL A 27 10.28 -13.84 18.90
C VAL A 27 10.66 -15.17 18.29
N ARG A 28 9.89 -16.21 18.60
CA ARG A 28 9.99 -17.51 17.93
C ARG A 28 8.62 -18.07 17.63
N TRP A 29 8.60 -19.07 16.75
CA TRP A 29 7.40 -19.83 16.40
C TRP A 29 7.61 -21.27 16.83
N THR A 30 6.65 -21.82 17.56
CA THR A 30 6.64 -23.25 17.91
C THR A 30 6.28 -24.10 16.68
N ASP A 31 6.50 -25.40 16.75
CA ASP A 31 6.11 -26.35 15.69
C ASP A 31 4.59 -26.34 15.41
N ASP A 32 3.79 -25.98 16.43
CA ASP A 32 2.33 -25.78 16.33
C ASP A 32 1.93 -24.38 15.81
N ALA A 33 2.89 -23.59 15.31
CA ALA A 33 2.73 -22.23 14.81
C ALA A 33 2.12 -21.25 15.83
N VAL A 34 2.47 -21.41 17.11
CA VAL A 34 2.18 -20.42 18.17
C VAL A 34 3.36 -19.47 18.28
N MET A 35 3.09 -18.17 18.28
CA MET A 35 4.11 -17.15 18.53
C MET A 35 4.46 -17.14 20.01
N GLU A 36 5.75 -17.16 20.32
CA GLU A 36 6.26 -16.94 21.67
C GLU A 36 7.18 -15.72 21.69
N VAL A 37 7.10 -14.96 22.79
CA VAL A 37 7.94 -13.78 23.04
C VAL A 37 8.85 -14.05 24.22
N ARG A 38 10.13 -13.70 24.07
CA ARG A 38 11.13 -13.76 25.14
C ARG A 38 11.12 -12.50 25.97
N ASP A 39 11.05 -12.64 27.29
CA ASP A 39 11.13 -11.51 28.21
C ASP A 39 12.56 -11.20 28.68
N VAL A 40 12.68 -10.23 29.59
CA VAL A 40 13.96 -9.79 30.17
C VAL A 40 14.65 -10.87 31.04
N HIS A 41 13.90 -11.89 31.48
CA HIS A 41 14.41 -13.03 32.25
C HIS A 41 14.73 -14.23 31.36
N GLN A 42 14.67 -14.08 30.03
CA GLN A 42 14.86 -15.16 29.05
C GLN A 42 13.77 -16.23 29.07
N GLU A 43 12.60 -15.91 29.65
CA GLU A 43 11.44 -16.80 29.63
C GLU A 43 10.60 -16.56 28.38
N TRP A 44 10.07 -17.64 27.80
CA TRP A 44 9.25 -17.60 26.59
C TRP A 44 7.77 -17.65 26.95
N HIS A 45 7.01 -16.68 26.45
CA HIS A 45 5.59 -16.50 26.74
C HIS A 45 4.75 -16.71 25.48
N PRO A 46 3.76 -17.62 25.47
CA PRO A 46 2.89 -17.82 24.32
C PRO A 46 1.94 -16.64 24.13
N ILE A 47 1.71 -16.26 22.88
CA ILE A 47 0.93 -15.08 22.52
C ILE A 47 -0.35 -15.51 21.81
N ARG A 48 -1.51 -15.08 22.36
CA ARG A 48 -2.83 -15.36 21.77
C ARG A 48 -3.11 -14.55 20.51
N ALA A 49 -2.68 -13.29 20.48
CA ALA A 49 -2.90 -12.36 19.39
C ALA A 49 -1.76 -11.35 19.26
N CYS A 50 -1.43 -10.98 18.03
CA CYS A 50 -0.34 -10.07 17.69
C CYS A 50 -0.83 -8.97 16.76
N PHE A 51 -0.56 -7.71 17.10
CA PHE A 51 -0.71 -6.60 16.17
C PHE A 51 0.59 -6.43 15.38
N ARG A 52 0.61 -6.85 14.11
CA ARG A 52 1.81 -6.78 13.28
C ARG A 52 2.10 -5.35 12.85
N TYR A 53 3.27 -4.86 13.25
CA TYR A 53 3.89 -3.64 12.71
C TYR A 53 5.25 -3.91 12.04
N VAL A 54 5.37 -5.07 11.40
CA VAL A 54 6.53 -5.48 10.60
C VAL A 54 6.25 -5.14 9.14
N THR A 55 6.74 -4.00 8.66
CA THR A 55 6.31 -3.47 7.34
C THR A 55 7.09 -4.07 6.18
N GLN A 56 8.41 -4.07 6.23
CA GLN A 56 9.28 -4.54 5.14
C GLN A 56 9.37 -6.05 5.14
N ARG A 57 8.97 -6.77 4.08
CA ARG A 57 9.14 -8.23 3.90
C ARG A 57 8.71 -9.09 5.11
N PRO A 58 7.49 -8.93 5.66
CA PRO A 58 7.06 -9.66 6.85
C PRO A 58 7.06 -11.19 6.71
N TRP A 59 6.89 -11.71 5.48
CA TRP A 59 6.89 -13.15 5.18
C TRP A 59 8.21 -13.88 5.50
N THR A 60 9.31 -13.15 5.72
CA THR A 60 10.61 -13.77 6.09
C THR A 60 10.68 -14.20 7.56
N ARG A 61 9.76 -13.67 8.39
CA ARG A 61 9.77 -13.79 9.86
C ARG A 61 8.46 -14.28 10.44
N ILE A 62 7.36 -14.06 9.72
CA ILE A 62 6.03 -14.45 10.16
C ILE A 62 5.52 -15.52 9.19
N PRO A 63 5.17 -16.71 9.70
CA PRO A 63 4.69 -17.80 8.85
C PRO A 63 3.37 -17.43 8.19
N LEU A 64 3.07 -18.09 7.08
CA LEU A 64 1.80 -17.90 6.37
C LEU A 64 0.60 -18.36 7.22
N ARG A 65 0.83 -19.38 8.05
CA ARG A 65 -0.15 -19.94 8.97
C ARG A 65 0.35 -19.79 10.40
N ALA A 66 -0.50 -19.25 11.26
CA ALA A 66 -0.26 -19.12 12.68
C ALA A 66 -1.51 -19.49 13.45
N ARG A 67 -1.35 -20.16 14.60
CA ARG A 67 -2.42 -20.31 15.60
C ARG A 67 -2.61 -19.04 16.41
N THR A 68 -1.54 -18.28 16.63
CA THR A 68 -1.62 -16.90 17.15
C THR A 68 -2.38 -16.04 16.15
N GLN A 69 -3.41 -15.33 16.61
CA GLN A 69 -4.18 -14.43 15.73
C GLN A 69 -3.34 -13.22 15.34
N ILE A 70 -3.07 -13.04 14.05
CA ILE A 70 -2.26 -11.91 13.56
C ILE A 70 -3.16 -10.85 12.93
N LEU A 71 -3.20 -9.67 13.55
CA LEU A 71 -3.83 -8.50 12.99
C LEU A 71 -2.88 -7.84 11.98
N ASN A 72 -3.43 -7.40 10.84
CA ASN A 72 -2.71 -7.03 9.62
C ASN A 72 -1.98 -8.24 9.02
N SER A 73 -2.63 -9.01 8.14
CA SER A 73 -2.06 -10.22 7.51
C SER A 73 -0.74 -9.95 6.76
N THR A 74 0.07 -10.98 6.57
CA THR A 74 1.45 -10.90 6.05
C THR A 74 1.57 -10.78 4.53
N LEU A 75 0.61 -11.35 3.79
CA LEU A 75 0.55 -11.30 2.32
C LEU A 75 -0.71 -10.57 1.87
N GLN A 76 -0.58 -9.69 0.87
CA GLN A 76 -1.71 -8.97 0.28
C GLN A 76 -1.56 -8.91 -1.25
N ILE A 77 -2.61 -9.31 -1.98
CA ILE A 77 -2.67 -9.25 -3.45
C ILE A 77 -3.79 -8.28 -3.87
N ALA A 78 -3.60 -6.98 -3.61
CA ALA A 78 -4.66 -5.99 -3.73
C ALA A 78 -5.19 -5.81 -5.17
N ALA A 79 -4.32 -5.64 -6.17
CA ALA A 79 -4.77 -5.28 -7.52
C ALA A 79 -5.57 -6.40 -8.21
N LEU A 80 -5.20 -7.67 -8.01
CA LEU A 80 -5.97 -8.81 -8.52
C LEU A 80 -7.30 -8.98 -7.77
N ALA A 81 -7.27 -8.78 -6.46
CA ALA A 81 -8.45 -8.86 -5.62
C ALA A 81 -9.57 -7.93 -6.13
N TYR A 82 -9.20 -6.70 -6.51
CA TYR A 82 -10.14 -5.73 -7.07
C TYR A 82 -10.73 -6.18 -8.40
N GLU A 83 -9.92 -6.76 -9.29
CA GLU A 83 -10.40 -7.27 -10.59
C GLU A 83 -11.45 -8.38 -10.40
N PHE A 84 -11.20 -9.32 -9.48
CA PHE A 84 -12.17 -10.38 -9.18
C PHE A 84 -13.45 -9.84 -8.56
N LEU A 85 -13.35 -8.97 -7.55
CA LEU A 85 -14.54 -8.40 -6.92
C LEU A 85 -15.36 -7.60 -7.94
N ASN A 86 -14.71 -6.80 -8.79
CA ASN A 86 -15.39 -6.04 -9.83
C ASN A 86 -16.10 -6.95 -10.84
N ALA A 87 -15.53 -8.12 -11.17
CA ALA A 87 -16.17 -9.10 -12.03
C ALA A 87 -17.44 -9.69 -11.38
N GLU A 88 -17.39 -10.00 -10.08
CA GLU A 88 -18.55 -10.49 -9.32
C GLU A 88 -19.65 -9.44 -9.16
N LEU A 89 -19.27 -8.16 -8.98
CA LEU A 89 -20.19 -7.03 -8.86
C LEU A 89 -20.67 -6.49 -10.21
N SER A 90 -20.31 -7.12 -11.32
CA SER A 90 -20.70 -6.67 -12.66
C SER A 90 -22.23 -6.54 -12.77
N GLY A 91 -22.69 -5.39 -13.26
CA GLY A 91 -24.12 -5.06 -13.39
C GLY A 91 -24.77 -4.43 -12.15
N THR A 92 -24.09 -4.40 -11.00
CA THR A 92 -24.63 -3.75 -9.77
C THR A 92 -24.42 -2.24 -9.74
N GLY A 93 -23.49 -1.72 -10.54
CA GLY A 93 -23.02 -0.34 -10.49
C GLY A 93 -21.91 -0.08 -9.45
N LEU A 94 -21.60 -1.06 -8.60
CA LEU A 94 -20.48 -0.99 -7.65
C LEU A 94 -19.21 -1.55 -8.26
N GLN A 95 -18.08 -0.87 -8.02
CA GLN A 95 -16.75 -1.33 -8.38
C GLN A 95 -15.68 -0.58 -7.58
N VAL A 96 -14.57 -1.26 -7.31
CA VAL A 96 -13.32 -0.60 -6.90
C VAL A 96 -12.72 0.07 -8.13
N ARG A 97 -12.64 1.40 -8.10
CA ARG A 97 -12.08 2.19 -9.19
C ARG A 97 -10.57 2.29 -9.02
N THR A 98 -9.83 1.82 -10.02
CA THR A 98 -8.37 1.93 -10.04
C THR A 98 -7.89 2.42 -11.41
N PRO A 99 -6.73 3.10 -11.47
CA PRO A 99 -6.06 3.34 -12.73
C PRO A 99 -5.68 2.01 -13.40
N ILE A 100 -5.51 2.02 -14.72
CA ILE A 100 -5.11 0.81 -15.44
C ILE A 100 -3.84 0.26 -14.84
N THR A 101 -3.90 -1.00 -14.41
CA THR A 101 -2.80 -1.67 -13.73
C THR A 101 -2.43 -2.93 -14.50
N ARG A 102 -1.12 -3.16 -14.69
CA ARG A 102 -0.55 -4.38 -15.25
C ARG A 102 0.36 -4.97 -14.18
N ARG A 103 0.07 -6.22 -13.81
CA ARG A 103 0.79 -6.98 -12.79
C ARG A 103 1.78 -7.93 -13.46
N ASN A 104 2.72 -8.45 -12.70
CA ASN A 104 3.68 -9.48 -13.14
C ASN A 104 4.52 -9.08 -14.37
N VAL A 105 4.73 -7.78 -14.54
CA VAL A 105 5.50 -7.20 -15.65
C VAL A 105 6.98 -7.48 -15.43
N THR A 106 7.68 -7.96 -16.44
CA THR A 106 9.15 -8.12 -16.42
C THR A 106 9.84 -6.81 -16.78
N LEU A 107 11.09 -6.64 -16.33
CA LEU A 107 11.87 -5.42 -16.59
C LEU A 107 11.90 -5.04 -18.09
N GLY A 108 12.07 -6.04 -18.97
CA GLY A 108 12.13 -5.83 -20.43
C GLY A 108 10.81 -5.39 -21.08
N GLU A 109 9.66 -5.66 -20.46
CA GLU A 109 8.33 -5.28 -20.98
C GLU A 109 7.95 -3.83 -20.65
N ILE A 110 8.57 -3.25 -19.62
CA ILE A 110 8.23 -1.92 -19.08
C ILE A 110 8.23 -0.84 -20.17
N PRO A 111 9.27 -0.67 -21.01
CA PRO A 111 9.28 0.40 -22.01
C PRO A 111 8.12 0.31 -23.01
N LEU A 112 7.75 -0.91 -23.42
CA LEU A 112 6.64 -1.11 -24.35
C LEU A 112 5.29 -0.76 -23.71
N LEU A 113 5.10 -1.17 -22.45
CA LEU A 113 3.88 -0.86 -21.70
C LEU A 113 3.72 0.64 -21.45
N ILE A 114 4.79 1.36 -21.12
CA ILE A 114 4.76 2.81 -20.92
C ILE A 114 4.34 3.52 -22.22
N ARG A 115 4.91 3.13 -23.36
CA ARG A 115 4.47 3.66 -24.66
C ARG A 115 2.98 3.40 -24.92
N SER A 116 2.48 2.22 -24.56
CA SER A 116 1.05 1.89 -24.70
C SER A 116 0.12 2.71 -23.81
N LEU A 117 0.65 3.31 -22.74
CA LEU A 117 -0.06 4.19 -21.80
C LEU A 117 0.08 5.69 -22.15
N GLY A 118 0.65 6.02 -23.31
CA GLY A 118 0.85 7.40 -23.74
C GLY A 118 2.13 8.04 -23.21
N GLY A 119 3.13 7.24 -22.83
CA GLY A 119 4.46 7.72 -22.46
C GLY A 119 4.68 7.98 -20.96
N HIS A 120 3.60 8.05 -20.17
CA HIS A 120 3.69 8.22 -18.72
C HIS A 120 3.16 7.01 -17.97
N ALA A 121 3.80 6.68 -16.84
CA ALA A 121 3.36 5.59 -15.98
C ALA A 121 3.89 5.73 -14.55
N VAL A 122 3.38 4.87 -13.67
CA VAL A 122 3.94 4.61 -12.35
C VAL A 122 4.39 3.16 -12.31
N ILE A 123 5.67 2.93 -12.02
CA ILE A 123 6.23 1.59 -11.80
C ILE A 123 6.30 1.36 -10.29
N LYS A 124 5.83 0.21 -9.82
CA LYS A 124 5.90 -0.19 -8.41
C LYS A 124 6.60 -1.52 -8.27
N VAL A 125 7.53 -1.59 -7.32
CA VAL A 125 8.07 -2.84 -6.77
C VAL A 125 7.06 -3.36 -5.74
N PRO A 126 6.33 -4.47 -6.01
CA PRO A 126 5.16 -4.87 -5.23
C PRO A 126 5.41 -5.11 -3.73
N TYR A 127 6.65 -5.47 -3.40
CA TYR A 127 7.08 -5.96 -2.10
C TYR A 127 7.73 -4.87 -1.22
N SER A 128 7.78 -3.64 -1.72
CA SER A 128 8.37 -2.49 -1.05
C SER A 128 7.33 -1.70 -0.24
N ASN A 129 7.76 -0.87 0.71
CA ASN A 129 6.88 -0.19 1.67
C ASN A 129 7.14 1.31 1.79
N ALA A 130 6.17 2.03 2.36
CA ALA A 130 6.26 3.46 2.70
C ALA A 130 6.62 4.38 1.51
N GLY A 131 6.20 4.02 0.29
CA GLY A 131 6.52 4.78 -0.92
C GLY A 131 7.90 4.50 -1.50
N GLN A 132 8.71 3.65 -0.87
CA GLN A 132 9.93 3.14 -1.47
C GLN A 132 9.56 2.19 -2.61
N GLY A 133 10.30 2.23 -3.71
CA GLY A 133 10.01 1.37 -4.87
C GLY A 133 8.80 1.80 -5.67
N VAL A 134 8.37 3.07 -5.57
CA VAL A 134 7.39 3.69 -6.47
C VAL A 134 8.13 4.72 -7.32
N PHE A 135 8.05 4.58 -8.63
CA PHE A 135 8.74 5.44 -9.60
C PHE A 135 7.72 6.02 -10.55
N THR A 136 7.63 7.34 -10.59
CA THR A 136 6.87 8.09 -11.61
C THR A 136 7.76 8.23 -12.84
N ILE A 137 7.24 7.84 -13.99
CA ILE A 137 7.91 7.97 -15.28
C ILE A 137 7.10 8.94 -16.13
N THR A 138 7.73 10.06 -16.44
CA THR A 138 7.19 11.18 -17.20
C THR A 138 8.06 11.58 -18.39
N ASN A 139 9.26 11.01 -18.50
CA ASN A 139 10.17 11.19 -19.62
C ASN A 139 11.11 9.98 -19.78
N GLU A 140 11.87 9.96 -20.88
CA GLU A 140 12.80 8.86 -21.20
C GLU A 140 14.01 8.79 -20.26
N ASP A 141 14.44 9.92 -19.68
CA ASP A 141 15.57 9.93 -18.74
C ASP A 141 15.20 9.26 -17.41
N GLU A 142 14.00 9.52 -16.88
CA GLU A 142 13.45 8.82 -15.72
C GLU A 142 13.30 7.31 -15.99
N LEU A 143 12.87 6.93 -17.20
CA LEU A 143 12.81 5.53 -17.60
C LEU A 143 14.20 4.90 -17.64
N ALA A 144 15.16 5.54 -18.32
CA ALA A 144 16.53 5.06 -18.41
C ALA A 144 17.18 4.90 -17.02
N ALA A 145 16.96 5.87 -16.13
CA ALA A 145 17.42 5.82 -14.76
C ALA A 145 16.83 4.62 -14.00
N PHE A 146 15.52 4.38 -14.11
CA PHE A 146 14.87 3.22 -13.49
C PHE A 146 15.41 1.90 -14.04
N MET A 147 15.58 1.80 -15.36
CA MET A 147 16.08 0.59 -16.03
C MET A 147 17.53 0.25 -15.63
N ALA A 148 18.34 1.24 -15.26
CA ALA A 148 19.71 1.07 -14.82
C ALA A 148 19.85 0.67 -13.33
N LEU A 149 18.77 0.78 -12.54
CA LEU A 149 18.82 0.40 -11.12
C LEU A 149 19.01 -1.11 -10.95
N PRO A 150 19.76 -1.54 -9.92
CA PRO A 150 19.76 -2.94 -9.52
C PRO A 150 18.40 -3.32 -8.94
N HIS A 151 17.75 -4.32 -9.54
CA HIS A 151 16.45 -4.82 -9.10
C HIS A 151 16.60 -6.20 -8.45
N LYS A 152 16.15 -6.32 -7.19
CA LYS A 152 16.12 -7.60 -6.49
C LYS A 152 15.02 -8.52 -7.00
N TYR A 153 13.82 -7.97 -7.15
CA TYR A 153 12.65 -8.69 -7.65
C TYR A 153 12.53 -8.49 -9.16
N GLN A 154 11.89 -9.45 -9.82
CA GLN A 154 11.84 -9.51 -11.29
C GLN A 154 10.46 -9.18 -11.85
N LYS A 155 9.46 -9.08 -10.97
CA LYS A 155 8.09 -8.73 -11.31
C LYS A 155 7.73 -7.35 -10.76
N PHE A 156 7.20 -6.52 -11.65
CA PHE A 156 6.79 -5.14 -11.37
C PHE A 156 5.29 -4.98 -11.59
N ILE A 157 4.75 -3.93 -10.99
CA ILE A 157 3.44 -3.40 -11.33
C ILE A 157 3.65 -2.13 -12.15
N VAL A 158 3.09 -2.08 -13.35
CA VAL A 158 3.05 -0.87 -14.18
C VAL A 158 1.61 -0.35 -14.18
N GLN A 159 1.44 0.88 -13.72
CA GLN A 159 0.14 1.52 -13.59
C GLN A 159 0.10 2.80 -14.41
N SER A 160 -1.05 3.11 -15.02
CA SER A 160 -1.27 4.40 -15.66
C SER A 160 -1.11 5.53 -14.64
N LEU A 161 -0.32 6.55 -15.00
CA LEU A 161 -0.06 7.70 -14.15
C LEU A 161 -1.30 8.60 -14.07
N VAL A 162 -1.67 8.95 -12.84
CA VAL A 162 -2.70 9.94 -12.53
C VAL A 162 -1.99 11.23 -12.17
N GLY A 163 -1.97 12.19 -13.09
CA GLY A 163 -1.28 13.47 -12.98
C GLY A 163 -2.24 14.64 -13.09
N ASN A 164 -1.76 15.75 -13.65
CA ASN A 164 -2.65 16.81 -14.16
C ASN A 164 -3.36 16.32 -15.42
N ALA A 165 -4.54 16.87 -15.71
CA ALA A 165 -5.31 16.54 -16.92
C ALA A 165 -4.51 16.67 -18.23
N SER A 166 -3.49 17.53 -18.27
CA SER A 166 -2.60 17.76 -19.42
C SER A 166 -1.50 16.70 -19.61
N TRP A 167 -1.16 15.92 -18.58
CA TRP A 167 -0.05 14.96 -18.62
C TRP A 167 -0.35 13.63 -17.91
N SER A 168 -1.59 13.37 -17.51
CA SER A 168 -2.04 12.02 -17.14
C SER A 168 -1.93 11.03 -18.30
N SER A 169 -1.73 9.75 -17.97
CA SER A 169 -1.77 8.68 -18.96
C SER A 169 -3.13 8.60 -19.66
N GLN A 170 -3.11 8.43 -20.97
CA GLN A 170 -4.32 8.27 -21.77
C GLN A 170 -4.61 6.79 -21.99
N THR A 171 -5.85 6.39 -21.75
CA THR A 171 -6.26 5.00 -21.92
C THR A 171 -7.58 4.88 -22.68
N ARG A 172 -7.87 3.70 -23.23
CA ARG A 172 -9.14 3.43 -23.93
C ARG A 172 -10.37 3.58 -23.04
N ALA A 173 -10.23 3.37 -21.73
CA ALA A 173 -11.31 3.46 -20.76
C ALA A 173 -11.51 4.89 -20.21
N GLY A 174 -10.72 5.86 -20.68
CA GLY A 174 -10.70 7.24 -20.19
C GLY A 174 -9.37 7.60 -19.51
N CYS A 175 -9.36 8.77 -18.88
CA CYS A 175 -8.18 9.34 -18.24
C CYS A 175 -8.53 9.75 -16.81
N PHE A 176 -7.80 9.21 -15.83
CA PHE A 176 -7.84 9.70 -14.45
C PHE A 176 -6.85 10.86 -14.32
N TYR A 177 -7.27 11.92 -13.64
CA TYR A 177 -6.41 13.04 -13.30
C TYR A 177 -6.78 13.59 -11.91
N HIS A 178 -5.83 14.26 -11.29
CA HIS A 178 -6.04 14.93 -10.02
C HIS A 178 -6.83 16.23 -10.24
N VAL A 179 -7.94 16.37 -9.53
CA VAL A 179 -8.63 17.66 -9.35
C VAL A 179 -7.77 18.62 -8.50
N GLY A 180 -7.01 18.04 -7.57
CA GLY A 180 -6.14 18.76 -6.64
C GLY A 180 -6.92 19.40 -5.48
N THR A 181 -6.15 19.90 -4.50
CA THR A 181 -6.70 20.67 -3.37
C THR A 181 -7.33 21.98 -3.84
N VAL A 182 -8.13 22.61 -2.97
CA VAL A 182 -8.57 24.01 -3.17
C VAL A 182 -7.33 24.88 -3.42
N PRO A 183 -7.35 25.74 -4.47
CA PRO A 183 -6.22 26.61 -4.76
C PRO A 183 -5.86 27.48 -3.56
N ASN A 184 -4.56 27.57 -3.26
CA ASN A 184 -4.09 28.50 -2.23
C ASN A 184 -4.07 29.96 -2.77
N ARG A 185 -3.61 30.91 -1.95
CA ARG A 185 -3.50 32.34 -2.33
C ARG A 185 -2.60 32.62 -3.54
N LYS A 186 -1.73 31.67 -3.93
CA LYS A 186 -0.88 31.73 -5.12
C LYS A 186 -1.50 30.99 -6.32
N ASN A 187 -2.77 30.60 -6.23
CA ASN A 187 -3.48 29.75 -7.19
C ASN A 187 -2.82 28.38 -7.40
N HIS A 188 -2.04 27.90 -6.44
CA HIS A 188 -1.46 26.56 -6.51
C HIS A 188 -2.45 25.52 -5.98
N THR A 189 -2.65 24.46 -6.74
CA THR A 189 -3.31 23.23 -6.30
C THR A 189 -2.25 22.16 -6.04
N PHE A 190 -2.57 21.16 -5.23
CA PHE A 190 -1.66 20.08 -4.89
C PHE A 190 -2.35 18.75 -5.09
N ALA A 191 -1.62 17.72 -5.50
CA ALA A 191 -2.14 16.36 -5.37
C ALA A 191 -2.31 16.04 -3.88
N SER A 192 -3.41 15.37 -3.56
CA SER A 192 -3.68 14.86 -2.23
C SER A 192 -4.31 13.48 -2.31
N ASP A 193 -4.07 12.68 -1.28
CA ASP A 193 -4.87 11.49 -1.01
C ASP A 193 -5.72 11.68 0.23
N LEU A 194 -6.78 10.88 0.29
CA LEU A 194 -7.65 10.73 1.43
C LEU A 194 -7.58 9.27 1.89
N ARG A 195 -7.40 9.06 3.18
CA ARG A 195 -7.37 7.74 3.80
C ARG A 195 -8.52 7.62 4.78
N VAL A 196 -9.49 6.80 4.40
CA VAL A 196 -10.58 6.38 5.28
C VAL A 196 -10.16 5.07 5.94
N MET A 197 -10.19 5.05 7.27
CA MET A 197 -10.00 3.85 8.07
C MET A 197 -11.36 3.34 8.50
N ILE A 198 -11.63 2.06 8.26
CA ILE A 198 -12.86 1.39 8.66
C ILE A 198 -12.53 0.22 9.58
N ALA A 199 -13.48 -0.15 10.42
CA ALA A 199 -13.49 -1.42 11.14
C ALA A 199 -14.72 -2.22 10.70
N GLY A 200 -14.58 -3.55 10.67
CA GLY A 200 -15.69 -4.47 10.43
C GLY A 200 -15.94 -5.32 11.67
N ASP A 201 -17.21 -5.57 11.95
CA ASP A 201 -17.68 -6.60 12.88
C ASP A 201 -18.96 -7.27 12.33
N GLU A 202 -19.63 -8.09 13.13
CA GLU A 202 -20.86 -8.79 12.72
C GLU A 202 -21.99 -7.84 12.27
N ALA A 203 -21.95 -6.56 12.67
CA ALA A 203 -22.92 -5.54 12.25
C ALA A 203 -22.51 -4.82 10.94
N GLY A 204 -21.36 -5.14 10.37
CA GLY A 204 -20.84 -4.58 9.12
C GLY A 204 -19.69 -3.60 9.32
N PHE A 205 -19.43 -2.76 8.31
CA PHE A 205 -18.34 -1.78 8.35
C PHE A 205 -18.78 -0.48 9.03
N ARG A 206 -17.86 0.14 9.77
CA ARG A 206 -18.00 1.49 10.33
C ARG A 206 -16.72 2.31 10.13
N PRO A 207 -16.81 3.61 9.81
CA PRO A 207 -15.65 4.49 9.75
C PRO A 207 -15.07 4.72 11.15
N ILE A 208 -13.75 4.73 11.25
CA ILE A 208 -13.01 4.93 12.51
C ILE A 208 -12.26 6.26 12.48
N ALA A 209 -11.61 6.57 11.37
CA ALA A 209 -10.81 7.77 11.24
C ALA A 209 -10.61 8.13 9.77
N ILE A 210 -10.43 9.43 9.51
CA ILE A 210 -10.14 9.96 8.19
C ILE A 210 -9.00 10.96 8.32
N TYR A 211 -8.04 10.87 7.41
CA TYR A 211 -7.00 11.89 7.25
C TYR A 211 -6.59 11.98 5.79
N GLY A 212 -6.11 13.15 5.39
CA GLY A 212 -5.53 13.38 4.09
C GLY A 212 -4.02 13.59 4.16
N ARG A 213 -3.36 13.45 3.02
CA ARG A 213 -1.95 13.80 2.86
C ARG A 213 -1.77 14.57 1.57
N ARG A 214 -0.96 15.63 1.61
CA ARG A 214 -0.69 16.48 0.46
C ARG A 214 0.72 16.27 -0.08
N ALA A 215 0.89 16.38 -1.40
CA ALA A 215 2.21 16.41 -2.03
C ALA A 215 3.06 17.62 -1.57
N ARG A 216 4.37 17.55 -1.82
CA ARG A 216 5.32 18.59 -1.38
C ARG A 216 5.25 19.82 -2.29
N ARG A 217 5.16 19.59 -3.60
CA ARG A 217 5.10 20.65 -4.61
C ARG A 217 3.71 20.76 -5.25
N PRO A 218 3.35 21.96 -5.77
CA PRO A 218 2.12 22.15 -6.52
C PRO A 218 2.01 21.22 -7.73
N LEU A 219 0.79 20.88 -8.11
CA LEU A 219 0.52 20.13 -9.33
C LEU A 219 0.60 21.06 -10.54
N LEU A 220 1.69 21.00 -11.29
CA LEU A 220 1.91 21.86 -12.45
C LEU A 220 0.99 21.50 -13.62
N ARG A 221 0.70 22.51 -14.47
CA ARG A 221 -0.07 22.31 -15.69
C ARG A 221 0.80 21.70 -16.78
N HIS A 222 2.04 22.12 -16.92
CA HIS A 222 3.01 21.48 -17.80
C HIS A 222 4.23 21.08 -16.96
N LEU A 223 4.82 19.91 -17.27
CA LEU A 223 5.98 19.43 -16.52
C LEU A 223 7.17 20.40 -16.63
N ASP A 224 7.27 21.11 -17.76
CA ASP A 224 8.32 22.10 -18.03
C ASP A 224 8.07 23.47 -17.39
N ASP A 225 6.95 23.67 -16.68
CA ASP A 225 6.64 24.95 -15.99
C ASP A 225 7.63 25.23 -14.84
N ASP A 226 8.22 24.19 -14.25
CA ASP A 226 9.31 24.26 -13.25
C ASP A 226 10.27 23.07 -13.48
N PRO A 227 11.38 23.27 -14.21
CA PRO A 227 12.33 22.20 -14.52
C PRO A 227 13.01 21.57 -13.30
N GLU A 228 12.99 22.24 -12.15
CA GLU A 228 13.55 21.73 -10.89
C GLU A 228 12.54 20.85 -10.13
N ALA A 229 11.28 20.83 -10.53
CA ALA A 229 10.22 20.04 -9.89
C ALA A 229 10.15 18.63 -10.48
N THR A 230 10.32 17.63 -9.62
CA THR A 230 10.14 16.24 -10.04
C THR A 230 8.67 15.83 -10.00
N SER A 231 8.30 14.90 -10.89
CA SER A 231 6.97 14.29 -10.91
C SER A 231 6.58 13.67 -9.55
N TRP A 232 7.54 13.07 -8.85
CA TRP A 232 7.34 12.52 -7.51
C TRP A 232 7.08 13.58 -6.44
N GLU A 233 7.69 14.76 -6.51
CA GLU A 233 7.39 15.84 -5.55
C GLU A 233 5.97 16.40 -5.69
N MET A 234 5.41 16.31 -6.90
CA MET A 234 4.04 16.74 -7.22
C MET A 234 2.97 15.69 -6.89
N LEU A 235 3.31 14.40 -6.97
CA LEU A 235 2.35 13.30 -6.80
C LEU A 235 2.54 12.51 -5.50
N GLY A 236 3.76 12.50 -4.95
CA GLY A 236 4.14 11.76 -3.76
C GLY A 236 3.58 12.37 -2.48
N THR A 237 2.58 11.73 -1.90
CA THR A 237 1.94 12.13 -0.63
C THR A 237 2.51 11.43 0.60
N ASN A 238 3.49 10.54 0.44
CA ASN A 238 4.10 9.82 1.55
C ASN A 238 4.81 10.78 2.51
N LEU A 239 4.57 10.63 3.81
CA LEU A 239 5.11 11.53 4.84
C LEU A 239 6.49 11.09 5.34
N SER A 240 6.85 9.82 5.16
CA SER A 240 8.12 9.27 5.60
C SER A 240 9.25 9.73 4.68
N LEU A 241 10.30 10.29 5.27
CA LEU A 241 11.53 10.68 4.58
C LEU A 241 12.70 9.89 5.14
N LYS A 242 13.50 9.35 4.23
CA LYS A 242 14.80 8.79 4.56
C LYS A 242 15.84 9.91 4.54
N LEU A 243 16.51 10.11 5.65
CA LEU A 243 17.60 11.09 5.78
C LEU A 243 18.90 10.51 5.20
N PRO A 244 19.90 11.37 4.86
CA PRO A 244 21.17 10.93 4.30
C PRO A 244 21.95 9.97 5.22
N ASP A 245 21.74 10.05 6.52
CA ASP A 245 22.32 9.16 7.53
C ASP A 245 21.60 7.80 7.64
N GLY A 246 20.59 7.56 6.80
CA GLY A 246 19.80 6.33 6.77
C GLY A 246 18.64 6.29 7.77
N THR A 247 18.50 7.29 8.65
CA THR A 247 17.40 7.40 9.59
C THR A 247 16.11 7.87 8.91
N TRP A 248 14.98 7.76 9.61
CA TRP A 248 13.67 8.16 9.10
C TRP A 248 13.11 9.35 9.88
N THR A 249 12.54 10.30 9.15
CA THR A 249 11.73 11.39 9.72
C THR A 249 10.36 11.43 9.06
N THR A 250 9.45 12.23 9.60
CA THR A 250 8.08 12.39 9.10
C THR A 250 7.77 13.86 8.85
N GLU A 251 7.32 14.19 7.64
CA GLU A 251 6.82 15.54 7.29
C GLU A 251 5.36 15.73 7.75
N SER A 252 5.16 15.90 9.04
CA SER A 252 3.83 16.06 9.64
C SER A 252 3.08 17.30 9.14
N THR A 253 3.76 18.32 8.62
CA THR A 253 3.14 19.54 8.08
C THR A 253 2.31 19.31 6.81
N ARG A 254 2.46 18.15 6.17
CA ARG A 254 1.66 17.73 5.00
C ARG A 254 0.51 16.80 5.35
N LEU A 255 0.40 16.41 6.63
CA LEU A 255 -0.75 15.68 7.15
C LEU A 255 -1.93 16.64 7.29
N VAL A 256 -3.07 16.26 6.73
CA VAL A 256 -4.32 17.02 6.83
C VAL A 256 -5.28 16.24 7.69
N LEU A 257 -5.50 16.70 8.92
CA LEU A 257 -6.45 16.07 9.82
C LEU A 257 -7.89 16.50 9.47
N MET A 258 -8.86 15.67 9.85
CA MET A 258 -10.27 16.02 9.74
C MET A 258 -10.64 17.03 10.83
N ASP A 259 -10.22 18.28 10.64
CA ASP A 259 -10.58 19.42 11.47
C ASP A 259 -11.21 20.55 10.65
N ARG A 260 -11.78 21.55 11.33
CA ARG A 260 -12.50 22.66 10.67
C ARG A 260 -11.59 23.58 9.85
N LYS A 261 -10.28 23.53 10.05
CA LYS A 261 -9.32 24.46 9.46
C LYS A 261 -8.68 23.85 8.23
N ASP A 262 -8.09 22.67 8.37
CA ASP A 262 -7.18 22.10 7.39
C ASP A 262 -7.91 21.19 6.40
N PHE A 263 -8.98 20.50 6.82
CA PHE A 263 -9.71 19.56 5.95
C PHE A 263 -10.41 20.25 4.79
N ASN A 264 -10.92 21.47 5.00
CA ASN A 264 -11.57 22.27 3.97
C ASN A 264 -10.64 22.62 2.80
N HIS A 265 -9.32 22.60 3.00
CA HIS A 265 -8.36 22.81 1.92
C HIS A 265 -8.33 21.65 0.92
N LEU A 266 -8.80 20.45 1.28
CA LEU A 266 -8.83 19.31 0.35
C LEU A 266 -9.91 19.48 -0.73
N GLY A 267 -10.94 20.28 -0.49
CA GLY A 267 -12.04 20.47 -1.44
C GLY A 267 -12.97 19.25 -1.54
N VAL A 268 -13.00 18.41 -0.51
CA VAL A 268 -13.77 17.17 -0.43
C VAL A 268 -15.13 17.45 0.20
N GLY A 269 -16.21 17.14 -0.50
CA GLY A 269 -17.59 17.26 -0.03
C GLY A 269 -18.12 15.99 0.64
N LEU A 270 -19.39 16.02 1.07
CA LEU A 270 -20.04 14.85 1.68
C LEU A 270 -20.13 13.67 0.72
N ASP A 271 -20.48 13.92 -0.54
CA ASP A 271 -20.59 12.88 -1.56
C ASP A 271 -19.23 12.19 -1.81
N ASP A 272 -18.13 12.95 -1.82
CA ASP A 272 -16.78 12.41 -1.93
C ASP A 272 -16.41 11.54 -0.72
N LEU A 273 -16.86 11.91 0.49
CA LEU A 273 -16.63 11.13 1.71
C LEU A 273 -17.41 9.81 1.70
N ILE A 274 -18.67 9.85 1.24
CA ILE A 274 -19.50 8.65 1.07
C ILE A 274 -18.84 7.73 0.04
N ASP A 275 -18.44 8.28 -1.10
CA ASP A 275 -17.77 7.53 -2.15
C ASP A 275 -16.43 6.94 -1.68
N ALA A 276 -15.62 7.71 -0.94
CA ALA A 276 -14.37 7.23 -0.34
C ALA A 276 -14.61 6.09 0.66
N TYR A 277 -15.68 6.17 1.47
CA TYR A 277 -16.08 5.10 2.37
C TYR A 277 -16.47 3.83 1.61
N VAL A 278 -17.30 3.95 0.56
CA VAL A 278 -17.71 2.82 -0.28
C VAL A 278 -16.50 2.18 -0.96
N GLN A 279 -15.60 2.98 -1.56
CA GLN A 279 -14.36 2.47 -2.18
C GLN A 279 -13.48 1.74 -1.16
N THR A 280 -13.41 2.22 0.08
CA THR A 280 -12.65 1.58 1.16
C THR A 280 -13.27 0.24 1.56
N ALA A 281 -14.59 0.19 1.76
CA ALA A 281 -15.31 -1.04 2.10
C ALA A 281 -15.14 -2.11 1.02
N LEU A 282 -15.37 -1.74 -0.26
CA LEU A 282 -15.16 -2.65 -1.39
C LEU A 282 -13.70 -3.13 -1.49
N SER A 283 -12.73 -2.24 -1.24
CA SER A 283 -11.31 -2.61 -1.26
C SER A 283 -10.95 -3.62 -0.15
N VAL A 284 -11.50 -3.44 1.05
CA VAL A 284 -11.30 -4.38 2.17
C VAL A 284 -11.94 -5.72 1.86
N MET A 285 -13.19 -5.72 1.38
CA MET A 285 -13.90 -6.95 0.98
C MET A 285 -13.12 -7.72 -0.10
N ALA A 286 -12.65 -7.02 -1.14
CA ALA A 286 -11.90 -7.65 -2.21
C ALA A 286 -10.67 -8.40 -1.67
N ILE A 287 -9.86 -7.73 -0.84
CA ILE A 287 -8.64 -8.30 -0.27
C ILE A 287 -8.99 -9.50 0.62
N ASP A 288 -10.01 -9.38 1.47
CA ASP A 288 -10.44 -10.45 2.36
C ASP A 288 -10.91 -11.69 1.57
N MET A 289 -11.77 -11.50 0.58
CA MET A 289 -12.23 -12.58 -0.32
C MET A 289 -11.06 -13.22 -1.08
N MET A 290 -10.07 -12.43 -1.51
CA MET A 290 -8.88 -12.97 -2.16
C MET A 290 -8.02 -13.79 -1.18
N CYS A 291 -7.87 -13.34 0.07
CA CYS A 291 -7.19 -14.10 1.10
C CYS A 291 -7.92 -15.42 1.40
N GLN A 292 -9.25 -15.41 1.48
CA GLN A 292 -10.04 -16.64 1.66
C GLN A 292 -9.83 -17.63 0.52
N ARG A 293 -9.77 -17.17 -0.74
CA ARG A 293 -9.48 -18.02 -1.91
C ARG A 293 -8.09 -18.66 -1.88
N LEU A 294 -7.13 -18.08 -1.17
CA LEU A 294 -5.79 -18.65 -0.98
C LEU A 294 -5.75 -19.71 0.12
N ILE A 295 -6.88 -20.02 0.75
CA ILE A 295 -7.02 -21.08 1.73
C ILE A 295 -7.88 -22.17 1.11
N ARG A 296 -7.36 -23.39 1.05
CA ARG A 296 -8.11 -24.55 0.53
C ARG A 296 -9.23 -24.91 1.49
N GLU A 297 -10.43 -25.14 0.96
CA GLU A 297 -11.60 -25.51 1.75
C GLU A 297 -11.46 -26.89 2.41
N GLU A 298 -10.71 -27.80 1.79
CA GLU A 298 -10.58 -29.21 2.18
C GLU A 298 -9.83 -29.40 3.52
N ASP A 299 -8.72 -28.69 3.70
CA ASP A 299 -7.78 -28.86 4.82
C ASP A 299 -7.46 -27.55 5.56
N GLY A 300 -7.99 -26.43 5.09
CA GLY A 300 -7.71 -25.09 5.62
C GLY A 300 -6.26 -24.67 5.46
N ALA A 301 -5.49 -25.31 4.58
CA ALA A 301 -4.10 -24.98 4.33
C ALA A 301 -3.96 -23.94 3.22
N PHE A 302 -2.83 -23.23 3.24
CA PHE A 302 -2.53 -22.21 2.24
C PHE A 302 -2.27 -22.86 0.88
N ASP A 303 -2.94 -22.35 -0.15
CA ASP A 303 -2.77 -22.76 -1.54
C ASP A 303 -1.57 -22.05 -2.15
N PHE A 304 -0.39 -22.66 -1.96
CA PHE A 304 0.86 -22.13 -2.48
C PHE A 304 0.92 -22.18 -4.01
N ASP A 305 0.31 -23.19 -4.64
CA ASP A 305 0.28 -23.33 -6.09
C ASP A 305 -0.54 -22.20 -6.72
N LEU A 306 -1.72 -21.90 -6.16
CA LEU A 306 -2.51 -20.74 -6.55
C LEU A 306 -1.72 -19.44 -6.29
N PHE A 307 -1.11 -19.30 -5.11
CA PHE A 307 -0.32 -18.10 -4.81
C PHE A 307 0.81 -17.88 -5.81
N GLN A 308 1.54 -18.93 -6.19
CA GLN A 308 2.61 -18.91 -7.18
C GLN A 308 2.09 -18.55 -8.57
N ALA A 309 0.95 -19.10 -8.98
CA ALA A 309 0.32 -18.75 -10.26
C ALA A 309 -0.04 -17.27 -10.32
N LEU A 310 -0.44 -16.68 -9.18
CA LEU A 310 -0.82 -15.27 -9.09
C LEU A 310 0.38 -14.32 -8.92
N ASN A 311 1.44 -14.77 -8.24
CA ASN A 311 2.67 -14.02 -7.97
C ASN A 311 3.90 -14.85 -8.39
N PRO A 312 4.19 -14.93 -9.70
CA PRO A 312 5.25 -15.77 -10.24
C PRO A 312 6.64 -15.11 -10.14
N ASP A 313 6.94 -14.42 -9.03
CA ASP A 313 8.27 -13.87 -8.76
C ASP A 313 9.08 -14.88 -7.95
N GLU A 314 10.05 -15.53 -8.60
CA GLU A 314 10.86 -16.58 -7.97
C GLU A 314 11.61 -16.09 -6.73
N VAL A 315 12.04 -14.83 -6.70
CA VAL A 315 12.75 -14.26 -5.56
C VAL A 315 11.81 -14.13 -4.37
N LEU A 316 10.57 -13.69 -4.58
CA LEU A 316 9.55 -13.72 -3.53
C LEU A 316 9.27 -15.14 -3.05
N LEU A 317 9.04 -16.07 -3.97
CA LEU A 317 8.66 -17.44 -3.62
C LEU A 317 9.76 -18.15 -2.81
N ASN A 318 11.03 -17.90 -3.12
CA ASN A 318 12.17 -18.42 -2.36
C ASN A 318 12.35 -17.76 -0.98
N GLU A 319 11.80 -16.55 -0.77
CA GLU A 319 11.83 -15.87 0.54
C GLU A 319 10.73 -16.35 1.49
N ILE A 320 9.65 -16.93 0.96
CA ILE A 320 8.54 -17.40 1.76
C ILE A 320 8.94 -18.75 2.37
N LYS A 321 9.03 -18.76 3.70
CA LYS A 321 9.21 -19.99 4.48
C LYS A 321 7.90 -20.77 4.45
N HIS A 322 7.95 -21.98 3.92
CA HIS A 322 6.87 -22.96 3.90
C HIS A 322 7.15 -24.07 4.91
#